data_AF-F8PFV5-F1
#
_entry.id   AF-F8PFV5-F1
#
_cell.length_a   1.000
_cell.length_b   1.000
_cell.length_c   1.000
_cell.angle_alpha   90.00
_cell.angle_beta   90.00
_cell.angle_gamma   90.00
#
_symmetry.space_group_name_H-M   'P 1'
#
loop_
_entity.id
_entity.type
_entity.pdbx_description
1 polymer ?
#
loop_
_entity_poly.entity_id
_entity_poly.type
_entity_poly.pdbx_seq_one_letter_code
_entity_poly.pdbx_strand_id
1 'polypeptide(L)' 'DLGEIKWLLGLKIDYKRESSITSILQTAYIDAMVKHFGLTDAKPVTTLLEPGMMLGNDQSLAMPKQYDEMCNVPY' A
#
# COMPACT_ATOMS: atom_id res chain seq x y z
N ASP A 1 -9.34 -28.79 0.88
CA ASP A 1 -8.62 -27.51 0.90
C ASP A 1 -8.25 -27.04 -0.49
N LEU A 2 -8.45 -25.75 -0.76
CA LEU A 2 -8.29 -25.11 -2.07
C LEU A 2 -6.84 -24.69 -2.38
N GLY A 3 -5.89 -25.07 -1.52
CA GLY A 3 -4.48 -24.66 -1.62
C GLY A 3 -4.23 -23.22 -1.15
N GLU A 4 -2.96 -22.82 -1.13
CA GLU A 4 -2.55 -21.46 -0.77
C GLU A 4 -2.78 -20.49 -1.94
N ILE A 5 -3.36 -19.33 -1.65
CA ILE A 5 -3.59 -18.27 -2.64
C ILE A 5 -2.23 -17.63 -2.96
N LYS A 6 -1.76 -17.78 -4.20
CA LYS A 6 -0.49 -17.19 -4.66
C LYS A 6 -0.65 -15.84 -5.35
N TRP A 7 -1.85 -15.57 -5.88
CA TRP A 7 -2.18 -14.36 -6.62
C TRP A 7 -3.62 -13.92 -6.36
N LEU A 8 -3.82 -12.62 -6.18
CA LEU A 8 -5.14 -12.01 -6.03
C LEU A 8 -5.09 -10.59 -6.62
N LEU A 9 -5.92 -10.29 -7.63
CA LEU A 9 -6.00 -8.96 -8.24
C LEU A 9 -4.65 -8.37 -8.71
N GLY A 10 -3.71 -9.20 -9.19
CA GLY A 10 -2.37 -8.73 -9.58
C GLY A 10 -1.41 -8.51 -8.39
N LEU A 11 -1.87 -8.76 -7.16
CA LEU A 11 -1.01 -8.90 -5.99
C LEU A 11 -0.49 -10.33 -5.93
N LYS A 12 0.82 -10.48 -5.77
CA LYS A 12 1.44 -11.76 -5.45
C LYS A 12 1.48 -11.89 -3.93
N ILE A 13 1.03 -13.04 -3.44
CA ILE A 13 1.05 -13.39 -2.02
C ILE A 13 2.08 -14.49 -1.84
N ASP A 14 3.03 -14.27 -0.92
CA ASP A 14 4.04 -15.24 -0.52
C ASP A 14 3.90 -15.49 0.98
N TYR A 15 3.49 -16.71 1.34
CA TYR A 15 3.31 -17.11 2.73
C TYR A 15 4.45 -18.04 3.14
N LYS A 16 5.25 -17.58 4.10
CA LYS A 16 6.28 -18.41 4.71
C LYS A 16 5.75 -19.01 6.00
N ARG A 17 5.30 -20.26 5.92
CA ARG A 17 4.71 -21.00 7.03
C ARG A 17 5.63 -21.12 8.25
N GLU A 18 6.94 -21.21 8.03
CA GLU A 18 7.95 -21.36 9.10
C GLU A 18 8.07 -20.11 9.97
N SER A 19 7.94 -18.92 9.37
CA SER A 19 8.03 -17.65 10.08
C SER A 19 6.66 -17.00 10.33
N SER A 20 5.57 -17.59 9.83
CA SER A 20 4.23 -17.00 9.82
C SER A 20 4.20 -15.59 9.19
N ILE A 21 5.14 -15.30 8.29
CA ILE A 21 5.21 -14.02 7.58
C ILE A 21 4.46 -14.14 6.26
N THR A 22 3.55 -13.20 6.03
CA THR A 22 2.88 -13.02 4.74
C THR A 22 3.47 -11.80 4.07
N SER A 23 4.06 -11.99 2.90
CA SER A 23 4.57 -10.93 2.05
C SER A 23 3.61 -10.69 0.89
N ILE A 24 3.31 -9.42 0.61
CA ILE A 24 2.46 -9.01 -0.51
C ILE A 24 3.32 -8.19 -1.47
N LEU A 25 3.41 -8.62 -2.72
CA LEU A 25 4.08 -7.89 -3.79
C LEU A 25 3.04 -7.34 -4.76
N GLN A 26 3.01 -6.01 -4.88
CA GLN A 26 1.95 -5.27 -5.58
C GLN A 26 2.37 -4.67 -6.93
N THR A 27 3.58 -4.94 -7.41
CA THR A 27 4.13 -4.33 -8.63
C THR A 27 3.17 -4.45 -9.83
N ALA A 28 2.67 -5.65 -10.11
CA ALA A 28 1.78 -5.87 -11.25
C ALA A 28 0.42 -5.18 -11.08
N TYR A 29 -0.09 -5.06 -9.85
CA TYR A 29 -1.31 -4.30 -9.57
C TYR A 29 -1.11 -2.80 -9.81
N ILE A 30 -0.01 -2.23 -9.33
CA ILE A 30 0.34 -0.82 -9.55
C ILE A 30 0.49 -0.54 -11.05
N ASP A 31 1.22 -1.39 -11.79
CA ASP A 31 1.40 -1.23 -13.24
C ASP A 31 0.05 -1.25 -13.97
N ALA A 32 -0.85 -2.15 -13.57
CA ALA A 32 -2.20 -2.24 -14.14
C ALA A 32 -3.01 -0.96 -13.85
N MET A 33 -2.93 -0.42 -12.63
CA MET A 33 -3.62 0.82 -12.24
C MET A 33 -3.07 2.04 -13.00
N VAL A 34 -1.74 2.19 -13.07
CA VAL A 34 -1.08 3.27 -13.82
C VAL A 34 -1.53 3.25 -15.28
N LYS A 35 -1.59 2.06 -15.90
CA LYS A 35 -2.10 1.92 -17.26
C LYS A 35 -3.60 2.24 -17.37
N HIS A 36 -4.41 1.76 -16.43
CA HIS A 36 -5.86 1.96 -16.44
C HIS A 36 -6.25 3.45 -16.41
N PHE A 37 -5.53 4.25 -15.64
CA PHE A 37 -5.76 5.70 -15.55
C PHE A 37 -4.95 6.53 -16.56
N GLY A 38 -4.21 5.90 -17.48
CA GLY A 38 -3.43 6.61 -18.49
C GLY A 38 -2.25 7.41 -17.92
N LEU A 39 -1.70 6.99 -16.78
CA LEU A 39 -0.63 7.68 -16.05
C LEU A 39 0.77 7.17 -16.40
N THR A 40 0.93 6.41 -17.49
CA THR A 40 2.21 5.77 -17.85
C THR A 40 3.33 6.78 -18.13
N ASP A 41 2.98 7.98 -18.60
CA ASP A 41 3.90 9.09 -18.86
C ASP A 41 3.77 10.24 -17.84
N ALA A 42 3.15 9.96 -16.68
CA ALA A 42 3.00 10.96 -15.63
C ALA A 42 4.37 11.42 -15.12
N LYS A 43 4.57 12.74 -15.02
CA LYS A 43 5.80 13.29 -14.46
C LYS A 43 5.83 13.01 -12.96
N PRO A 44 6.96 12.56 -12.40
CA PRO A 44 7.08 12.39 -10.96
C PRO A 44 6.82 13.74 -10.27
N VAL A 45 5.87 13.75 -9.35
CA VAL A 45 5.62 14.88 -8.46
C VAL A 45 6.34 14.58 -7.16
N THR A 46 7.09 15.56 -6.65
CA THR A 46 7.70 15.46 -5.33
C THR A 46 6.58 15.37 -4.29
N THR A 47 6.36 14.18 -3.75
CA THR A 47 5.58 14.00 -2.54
C THR A 47 6.32 14.65 -1.37
N LEU A 48 5.58 15.26 -0.45
CA LEU A 48 6.13 15.85 0.78
C LEU A 48 6.86 14.82 1.66
N LEU A 49 6.60 13.53 1.44
CA LEU A 49 7.28 12.44 2.13
C LEU A 49 8.66 12.20 1.53
N GLU A 50 9.69 12.24 2.37
CA GLU A 50 11.05 11.93 1.94
C GLU A 50 11.18 10.47 1.46
N PRO A 51 11.83 10.23 0.31
CA PRO A 51 12.10 8.88 -0.18
C PRO A 51 12.90 8.07 0.85
N GLY A 52 12.40 6.88 1.21
CA GLY A 52 13.07 6.00 2.17
C GLY A 52 12.75 6.29 3.64
N MET A 53 11.90 7.27 3.93
CA MET A 53 11.35 7.44 5.28
C MET A 53 10.54 6.20 5.68
N MET A 54 10.92 5.58 6.80
CA MET A 54 10.17 4.48 7.40
C MET A 54 9.07 5.07 8.29
N LEU A 55 7.82 4.73 8.01
CA LEU A 55 6.69 5.21 8.80
C LEU A 55 6.56 4.31 10.03
N GLY A 56 6.58 4.91 11.22
CA GLY A 56 6.38 4.22 12.49
C GLY A 56 4.98 4.44 13.07
N ASN A 57 4.63 3.64 14.07
CA ASN A 57 3.35 3.77 14.79
C ASN A 57 3.20 5.11 15.52
N ASP A 58 4.31 5.78 15.81
CA ASP A 58 4.39 7.12 16.38
C ASP A 58 3.87 8.20 15.42
N GLN A 59 3.86 7.94 14.12
CA GLN A 59 3.24 8.80 13.11
C GLN A 59 1.76 8.51 12.89
N SER A 60 1.22 7.46 13.53
CA SER A 60 -0.20 7.17 13.50
C SER A 60 -0.97 8.06 14.49
N LEU A 61 -2.22 8.36 14.16
CA LEU A 61 -3.10 9.10 15.06
C LEU A 61 -3.39 8.26 16.31
N ALA A 62 -2.83 8.67 17.45
CA ALA A 62 -2.98 7.93 18.70
C ALA A 62 -4.33 8.20 19.39
N MET A 63 -5.00 9.32 19.08
CA MET A 63 -6.20 9.76 19.81
C MET A 63 -7.46 9.78 18.95
N PRO A 64 -8.60 9.26 19.44
CA PRO A 64 -9.90 9.28 18.76
C PRO A 64 -10.29 10.65 18.18
N LYS A 65 -9.98 11.72 18.91
CA LYS A 65 -10.27 13.10 18.48
C LYS A 65 -9.59 13.48 17.16
N GLN A 66 -8.40 12.96 16.89
CA GLN A 66 -7.67 13.26 15.66
C GLN A 66 -8.33 12.60 14.44
N TYR A 67 -9.00 11.45 14.63
CA TYR A 67 -9.75 10.79 13.57
C TYR A 67 -10.94 11.64 13.13
N ASP A 68 -11.71 12.18 14.08
CA ASP A 68 -12.82 13.10 13.79
C ASP A 68 -12.36 14.37 13.06
N GLU A 69 -11.19 14.89 13.44
CA GLU A 69 -10.58 16.07 12.80
C GLU A 69 -10.16 15.80 11.36
N MET A 70 -9.61 14.61 11.07
CA MET A 70 -9.17 14.24 9.73
C MET A 70 -10.28 13.72 8.80
N CYS A 71 -11.39 13.22 9.34
CA CYS A 71 -12.51 12.67 8.53
C CYS A 71 -13.07 13.63 7.49
N ASN A 72 -12.94 14.94 7.69
CA ASN A 72 -13.49 15.97 6.79
C ASN A 72 -12.43 16.67 5.92
N VAL A 73 -11.15 16.28 6.03
CA VAL A 73 -10.07 16.85 5.23
C VAL A 73 -9.92 16.02 3.94
N PRO A 74 -10.05 16.64 2.75
CA PRO A 74 -9.81 15.92 1.50
C PRO A 74 -8.34 15.54 1.37
N TYR A 75 -8.07 14.29 0.98
CA TYR A 75 -6.74 13.78 0.65
C TYR A 75 -6.46 13.88 -0.85
#